data_AF-A0A4V5N847-F1
#
_entry.id   AF-A0A4V5N847-F1
#
_cell.length_a   1.000
_cell.length_b   1.000
_cell.length_c   1.000
_cell.angle_alpha   90.00
_cell.angle_beta   90.00
_cell.angle_gamma   90.00
#
_symmetry.space_group_name_H-M   'P 1'
#
loop_
_entity.id
_entity.type
_entity.pdbx_description
1 polymer ?
#
loop_
_entity_poly.entity_id
_entity_poly.type
_entity_poly.pdbx_seq_one_letter_code
_entity_poly.pdbx_strand_id
1 'polypeptide(L)'
;MPSSMPSSMATITYKHLQTLLHRTAIRTDAHLTHLNRVLASSAGVEALLCTLSYTLLFVHSRLIRLLEKRYERLALAFVTKASSPLITGVASIAPPRTRLSELCAGTKALADLIDDFRFFTRLWGLIAIYSRARENYFSPPGDAVLKTLVWVQVGVSAVFQGLENGAYLAGKGVLRGEKWVARGPRWMVLSNRLWLAQVVVEGLRLWRVRQLRYNEEFGAKGGAGVSSFDGGEVKVLSEVLRKKWYGDFYANAGWLPLTLHRSVEDESTVPLSDTWIGLFGIIPGLVALKEVWQQTGE
;
A
#
# COMPACT_ATOMS: atom_id res chain seq x y z
N MET A 1 50.35 -13.82 36.28
CA MET A 1 49.65 -15.11 36.10
C MET A 1 48.25 -14.83 35.60
N PRO A 2 47.84 -15.27 34.39
CA PRO A 2 46.47 -15.08 33.94
C PRO A 2 45.59 -16.17 34.60
N SER A 3 44.54 -15.75 35.29
CA SER A 3 43.54 -16.65 35.89
C SER A 3 42.79 -17.39 34.79
N SER A 4 42.99 -18.71 34.69
CA SER A 4 42.20 -19.58 33.83
C SER A 4 40.77 -19.65 34.34
N MET A 5 39.78 -19.39 33.47
CA MET A 5 38.38 -19.68 33.79
C MET A 5 38.23 -21.18 34.12
N PRO A 6 37.48 -21.56 35.16
CA PRO A 6 37.22 -22.96 35.46
C PRO A 6 36.46 -23.64 34.30
N SER A 7 36.96 -24.78 33.84
CA SER A 7 36.50 -25.53 32.66
C SER A 7 34.99 -25.88 32.66
N SER A 8 34.36 -25.96 33.84
CA SER A 8 32.92 -26.22 33.97
C SER A 8 32.06 -25.02 33.56
N MET A 9 32.48 -23.78 33.86
CA MET A 9 31.78 -22.56 33.45
C MET A 9 31.84 -22.35 31.93
N ALA A 10 32.98 -22.65 31.31
CA ALA A 10 33.13 -22.61 29.86
C ALA A 10 32.18 -23.60 29.16
N THR A 11 32.01 -24.80 29.71
CA THR A 11 31.13 -25.85 29.17
C THR A 11 29.64 -25.49 29.29
N ILE A 12 29.22 -24.88 30.40
CA ILE A 12 27.83 -24.38 30.59
C ILE A 12 27.52 -23.24 29.62
N THR A 13 28.47 -22.32 29.43
CA THR A 13 28.34 -21.17 28.53
C THR A 13 28.25 -21.62 27.07
N TYR A 14 29.05 -22.61 26.68
CA TYR A 14 29.01 -23.20 25.33
C TYR A 14 27.66 -23.87 25.04
N LYS A 15 27.15 -24.70 25.96
CA LYS A 15 25.83 -25.35 25.80
C LYS A 15 24.69 -24.33 25.72
N HIS A 16 24.77 -23.25 26.50
CA HIS A 16 23.78 -22.17 26.45
C HIS A 16 23.81 -21.43 25.10
N LEU A 17 24.99 -21.04 24.63
CA LEU A 17 25.18 -20.39 23.33
C LEU A 17 24.70 -21.29 22.18
N GLN A 18 25.03 -22.58 22.21
CA GLN A 18 24.58 -23.57 21.24
C GLN A 18 23.04 -23.69 21.22
N THR A 19 22.40 -23.66 22.39
CA THR A 19 20.94 -23.70 22.51
C THR A 19 20.30 -22.42 21.94
N LEU A 20 20.88 -21.26 22.24
CA LEU A 20 20.41 -19.98 21.69
C LEU A 20 20.56 -19.95 20.18
N LEU A 21 21.72 -20.33 19.64
CA LEU A 21 21.99 -20.39 18.21
C LEU A 21 21.06 -21.38 17.51
N HIS A 22 20.80 -22.55 18.10
CA HIS A 22 19.88 -23.52 17.53
C HIS A 22 18.44 -22.98 17.50
N ARG A 23 17.99 -22.33 18.59
CA ARG A 23 16.67 -21.70 18.66
C ARG A 23 16.53 -20.54 17.68
N THR A 24 17.55 -19.68 17.54
CA THR A 24 17.52 -18.59 16.58
C THR A 24 17.56 -19.12 15.15
N ALA A 25 18.34 -20.16 14.87
CA ALA A 25 18.38 -20.81 13.56
C ALA A 25 17.00 -21.38 13.19
N ILE A 26 16.37 -22.19 14.07
CA ILE A 26 15.03 -22.75 13.83
C ILE A 26 14.00 -21.64 13.60
N ARG A 27 14.01 -20.60 14.44
CA ARG A 27 13.06 -19.49 14.31
C ARG A 27 13.26 -18.70 13.02
N THR A 28 14.52 -18.51 12.62
CA THR A 28 14.85 -17.81 11.38
C THR A 28 14.44 -18.64 10.17
N ASP A 29 14.73 -19.94 10.17
CA ASP A 29 14.34 -20.88 9.12
C ASP A 29 12.81 -20.95 8.95
N ALA A 30 12.07 -21.10 10.05
CA ALA A 30 10.61 -21.08 10.03
C ALA A 30 10.07 -19.75 9.49
N HIS A 31 10.67 -18.62 9.88
CA HIS A 31 10.26 -17.30 9.40
C HIS A 31 10.56 -17.09 7.91
N LEU A 32 11.75 -17.50 7.44
CA LEU A 32 12.14 -17.41 6.03
C LEU A 32 11.27 -18.31 5.14
N THR A 33 10.96 -19.53 5.61
CA THR A 33 10.07 -20.44 4.90
C THR A 33 8.66 -19.85 4.79
N HIS A 34 8.14 -19.25 5.86
CA HIS A 34 6.84 -18.57 5.80
C HIS A 34 6.87 -17.35 4.89
N LEU A 35 7.91 -16.52 4.97
CA LEU A 35 8.09 -15.38 4.07
C LEU A 35 8.15 -15.82 2.61
N ASN A 36 8.84 -16.94 2.31
CA ASN A 36 8.87 -17.51 0.97
C ASN A 36 7.47 -17.92 0.49
N ARG A 37 6.62 -18.52 1.36
CA ARG A 37 5.22 -18.83 1.00
C ARG A 37 4.40 -17.57 0.70
N VAL A 38 4.60 -16.49 1.45
CA VAL A 38 3.96 -15.19 1.19
C VAL A 38 4.39 -14.65 -0.18
N LEU A 39 5.69 -14.60 -0.44
CA LEU A 39 6.27 -14.07 -1.68
C LEU A 39 6.02 -14.95 -2.91
N ALA A 40 5.75 -16.24 -2.71
CA ALA A 40 5.33 -17.14 -3.79
C ALA A 40 3.91 -16.84 -4.28
N SER A 41 3.11 -16.09 -3.51
CA SER A 41 1.77 -15.68 -3.91
C SER A 41 1.78 -14.27 -4.53
N SER A 42 1.00 -14.07 -5.59
CA SER A 42 0.81 -12.74 -6.18
C SER A 42 0.21 -11.75 -5.19
N ALA A 43 -0.72 -12.20 -4.33
CA ALA A 43 -1.32 -11.40 -3.27
C ALA A 43 -0.29 -10.92 -2.24
N GLY A 44 0.65 -11.79 -1.84
CA GLY A 44 1.72 -11.43 -0.91
C GLY A 44 2.72 -10.45 -1.49
N VAL A 45 3.10 -10.63 -2.77
CA VAL A 45 3.93 -9.65 -3.48
C VAL A 45 3.24 -8.29 -3.56
N GLU A 46 1.97 -8.25 -3.97
CA GLU A 46 1.20 -7.00 -4.06
C GLU A 46 1.04 -6.30 -2.71
N ALA A 47 0.77 -7.06 -1.64
CA ALA A 47 0.65 -6.52 -0.29
C ALA A 47 1.98 -5.96 0.24
N LEU A 48 3.09 -6.66 -0.01
CA LEU A 48 4.42 -6.19 0.36
C LEU A 48 4.80 -4.93 -0.41
N LEU A 49 4.64 -4.92 -1.73
CA LEU A 49 4.94 -3.76 -2.57
C LEU A 49 4.05 -2.56 -2.21
N CYS A 50 2.78 -2.80 -1.84
CA CYS A 50 1.89 -1.76 -1.34
C CYS A 50 2.45 -1.15 -0.06
N THR A 51 2.81 -1.99 0.91
CA THR A 51 3.36 -1.53 2.19
C THR A 51 4.67 -0.77 1.99
N LEU A 52 5.57 -1.30 1.15
CA LEU A 52 6.85 -0.68 0.86
C LEU A 52 6.70 0.67 0.13
N SER A 53 5.87 0.75 -0.91
CA SER A 53 5.63 2.00 -1.67
C SER A 53 5.20 3.16 -0.76
N TYR A 54 4.18 2.96 0.07
CA TYR A 54 3.70 4.00 0.98
C TYR A 54 4.65 4.27 2.15
N THR A 55 5.41 3.27 2.60
CA THR A 55 6.49 3.48 3.58
C THR A 55 7.59 4.36 2.99
N LEU A 56 8.02 4.08 1.77
CA LEU A 56 9.04 4.87 1.08
C LEU A 56 8.53 6.29 0.79
N LEU A 57 7.27 6.46 0.42
CA LEU A 57 6.65 7.77 0.25
C LEU A 57 6.66 8.56 1.56
N PHE A 58 6.28 7.93 2.67
CA PHE A 58 6.35 8.56 4.00
C PHE A 58 7.79 8.96 4.34
N VAL A 59 8.75 8.04 4.18
CA VAL A 59 10.17 8.30 4.46
C VAL A 59 10.71 9.43 3.56
N HIS A 60 10.42 9.39 2.27
CA HIS A 60 10.83 10.43 1.32
C HIS A 60 10.28 11.81 1.73
N SER A 61 8.99 11.90 2.07
CA SER A 61 8.38 13.16 2.53
C SER A 61 9.03 13.73 3.79
N ARG A 62 9.59 12.87 4.65
CA ARG A 62 10.35 13.29 5.85
C ARG A 62 11.77 13.72 5.48
N LEU A 63 12.43 12.99 4.58
CA LEU A 63 13.77 13.30 4.10
C LEU A 63 13.81 14.63 3.34
N ILE A 64 12.85 14.87 2.44
CA ILE A 64 12.81 16.10 1.65
C ILE A 64 12.63 17.34 2.53
N ARG A 65 11.73 17.30 3.53
CA ARG A 65 11.59 18.39 4.50
C ARG A 65 12.85 18.65 5.33
N LEU A 66 13.57 17.59 5.70
CA LEU A 66 14.84 17.75 6.40
C LEU A 66 15.92 18.35 5.49
N LEU A 67 15.89 18.00 4.21
CA LEU A 67 16.81 18.51 3.18
C LEU A 67 16.54 20.00 2.90
N GLU A 68 15.28 20.37 2.67
CA GLU A 68 14.83 21.76 2.46
C GLU A 68 15.26 22.65 3.62
N LYS A 69 14.98 22.25 4.87
CA LYS A 69 15.43 23.00 6.06
C LYS A 69 16.95 23.13 6.18
N ARG A 70 17.74 22.22 5.60
CA ARG A 70 19.19 22.36 5.55
C ARG A 70 19.61 23.32 4.45
N TYR A 71 19.00 23.24 3.28
CA TYR A 71 19.27 24.14 2.17
C TYR A 71 18.85 25.59 2.48
N GLU A 72 17.72 25.81 3.14
CA GLU A 72 17.30 27.13 3.63
C GLU A 72 18.33 27.73 4.60
N ARG A 73 18.79 26.94 5.60
CA ARG A 73 19.80 27.41 6.55
C ARG A 73 21.13 27.71 5.86
N LEU A 74 21.53 26.91 4.87
CA LEU A 74 22.73 27.18 4.09
C LEU A 74 22.56 28.46 3.27
N ALA A 75 21.44 28.63 2.57
CA ALA A 75 21.14 29.83 1.80
C ALA A 75 21.15 31.09 2.68
N LEU A 76 20.52 31.04 3.85
CA LEU A 76 20.54 32.14 4.82
C LEU A 76 21.96 32.44 5.32
N ALA A 77 22.78 31.42 5.58
CA ALA A 77 24.17 31.60 5.98
C ALA A 77 25.04 32.19 4.87
N PHE A 78 24.75 31.91 3.60
CA PHE A 78 25.40 32.58 2.47
C PHE A 78 25.00 34.05 2.38
N VAL A 79 23.70 34.34 2.47
CA VAL A 79 23.18 35.72 2.40
C VAL A 79 23.74 36.58 3.54
N THR A 80 23.79 36.07 4.78
CA THR A 80 24.31 36.84 5.93
C THR A 80 25.82 37.05 5.89
N LYS A 81 26.56 36.20 5.16
CA LYS A 81 28.01 36.35 4.95
C LYS A 81 28.37 37.17 3.70
N ALA A 82 27.43 37.33 2.76
CA ALA A 82 27.62 38.06 1.52
C ALA A 82 27.54 39.60 1.67
N SER A 83 27.71 40.15 2.86
CA SER A 83 27.66 41.60 3.19
C SER A 83 28.77 42.46 2.55
N SER A 84 29.44 41.99 1.50
CA SER A 84 30.42 42.75 0.73
C SER A 84 29.87 42.97 -0.69
N PRO A 85 30.02 44.16 -1.30
CA PRO A 85 29.42 44.51 -2.58
C PRO A 85 30.21 43.85 -3.72
N LEU A 86 30.15 42.53 -3.79
CA LEU A 86 30.60 41.75 -4.92
C LEU A 86 29.62 40.60 -5.05
N ILE A 87 28.70 40.70 -6.01
CA ILE A 87 28.21 39.63 -6.88
C ILE A 87 27.20 40.31 -7.82
N THR A 88 27.73 41.00 -8.83
CA THR A 88 27.09 41.11 -10.14
C THR A 88 27.20 39.74 -10.79
N GLY A 89 26.09 39.00 -10.83
CA GLY A 89 26.00 37.69 -11.48
C GLY A 89 25.41 36.66 -10.54
N VAL A 90 24.10 36.43 -10.64
CA VAL A 90 23.38 35.35 -9.96
C VAL A 90 23.88 34.02 -10.52
N ALA A 91 25.06 33.57 -10.06
CA ALA A 91 25.52 32.22 -10.27
C ALA A 91 24.55 31.34 -9.49
N SER A 92 23.66 30.63 -10.19
CA SER A 92 22.79 29.62 -9.61
C SER A 92 23.68 28.55 -8.96
N ILE A 93 23.94 28.68 -7.66
CA ILE A 93 24.69 27.70 -6.89
C ILE A 93 23.88 26.40 -6.92
N ALA A 94 24.39 25.39 -7.60
CA ALA A 94 23.76 24.07 -7.61
C ALA A 94 23.67 23.54 -6.17
N PRO A 95 22.54 22.93 -5.76
CA PRO A 95 22.40 22.40 -4.41
C PRO A 95 23.49 21.36 -4.13
N PRO A 96 24.15 21.42 -2.96
CA PRO A 96 25.28 20.54 -2.68
C PRO A 96 24.81 19.09 -2.59
N ARG A 97 25.53 18.20 -3.28
CA ARG A 97 25.34 16.75 -3.18
C ARG A 97 25.85 16.29 -1.82
N THR A 98 24.94 15.77 -1.01
CA THR A 98 25.21 15.24 0.32
C THR A 98 24.64 13.83 0.42
N ARG A 99 25.09 13.04 1.41
CA ARG A 99 24.48 11.73 1.68
C ARG A 99 22.96 11.80 1.89
N LEU A 100 22.46 12.90 2.46
CA LEU A 100 21.03 13.12 2.66
C LEU A 100 20.29 13.36 1.33
N SER A 101 20.85 14.16 0.42
CA SER A 101 20.24 14.37 -0.90
C SER A 101 20.25 13.10 -1.74
N GLU A 102 21.33 12.31 -1.65
CA GLU A 102 21.42 11.00 -2.33
C GLU A 102 20.41 10.00 -1.75
N LEU A 103 20.28 9.91 -0.43
CA LEU A 103 19.28 9.05 0.20
C LEU A 103 17.85 9.49 -0.15
N CYS A 104 17.59 10.80 -0.18
CA CYS A 104 16.29 11.35 -0.57
C CYS A 104 15.93 10.97 -2.01
N ALA A 105 16.87 11.14 -2.94
CA ALA A 105 16.72 10.77 -4.34
C ALA A 105 16.56 9.25 -4.53
N GLY A 106 17.38 8.44 -3.85
CA GLY A 106 17.31 6.98 -3.92
C GLY A 106 15.98 6.43 -3.37
N THR A 107 15.49 7.01 -2.28
CA THR A 107 14.18 6.63 -1.70
C THR A 107 13.04 6.95 -2.67
N LYS A 108 13.07 8.13 -3.31
CA LYS A 108 12.09 8.53 -4.35
C LYS A 108 12.14 7.57 -5.53
N ALA A 109 13.33 7.31 -6.06
CA ALA A 109 13.51 6.45 -7.22
C ALA A 109 13.00 5.02 -6.98
N LEU A 110 13.25 4.46 -5.78
CA LEU A 110 12.74 3.15 -5.41
C LEU A 110 11.22 3.14 -5.26
N ALA A 111 10.63 4.18 -4.67
CA ALA A 111 9.18 4.32 -4.56
C ALA A 111 8.52 4.37 -5.95
N ASP A 112 9.07 5.19 -6.84
CA ASP A 112 8.58 5.35 -8.22
C ASP A 112 8.70 4.05 -9.02
N LEU A 113 9.80 3.29 -8.85
CA LEU A 113 9.97 1.99 -9.50
C LEU A 113 8.94 0.97 -9.01
N ILE A 114 8.67 0.92 -7.71
CA ILE A 114 7.66 0.02 -7.14
C ILE A 114 6.27 0.40 -7.64
N ASP A 115 5.92 1.68 -7.63
CA ASP A 115 4.63 2.15 -8.14
C ASP A 115 4.47 1.84 -9.63
N ASP A 116 5.52 2.04 -10.43
CA ASP A 116 5.51 1.68 -11.84
C ASP A 116 5.25 0.20 -12.07
N PHE A 117 5.93 -0.67 -11.32
CA PHE A 117 5.71 -2.11 -11.37
C PHE A 117 4.27 -2.47 -10.97
N ARG A 118 3.71 -1.82 -9.93
CA ARG A 118 2.33 -2.03 -9.49
C ARG A 118 1.30 -1.58 -10.53
N PHE A 119 1.53 -0.48 -11.23
CA PHE A 119 0.67 -0.08 -12.35
C PHE A 119 0.76 -1.07 -13.50
N PHE A 120 1.96 -1.55 -13.82
CA PHE A 120 2.13 -2.59 -14.82
C PHE A 120 1.37 -3.86 -14.44
N THR A 121 1.45 -4.30 -13.17
CA THR A 121 0.72 -5.49 -12.70
C THR A 121 -0.79 -5.33 -12.64
N ARG A 122 -1.30 -4.10 -12.69
CA ARG A 122 -2.75 -3.87 -12.74
C ARG A 122 -3.33 -3.96 -14.13
N LEU A 123 -2.53 -4.06 -15.20
CA LEU A 123 -3.03 -4.12 -16.57
C LEU A 123 -4.05 -5.28 -16.79
N TRP A 124 -3.87 -6.39 -16.10
CA TRP A 124 -4.78 -7.54 -16.13
C TRP A 124 -5.95 -7.45 -15.14
N GLY A 125 -6.16 -6.30 -14.47
CA GLY A 125 -7.19 -6.09 -13.46
C GLY A 125 -8.62 -6.32 -13.97
N LEU A 126 -8.87 -6.13 -15.28
CA LEU A 126 -10.19 -6.42 -15.89
C LEU A 126 -10.57 -7.90 -15.76
N ILE A 127 -9.61 -8.82 -15.77
CA ILE A 127 -9.86 -10.26 -15.59
C ILE A 127 -10.34 -10.53 -14.16
N ALA A 128 -9.70 -9.91 -13.17
CA ALA A 128 -10.10 -10.02 -11.77
C ALA A 128 -11.50 -9.41 -11.54
N ILE A 129 -11.81 -8.28 -12.18
CA ILE A 129 -13.13 -7.64 -12.12
C ILE A 129 -14.20 -8.53 -12.76
N TYR A 130 -13.92 -9.13 -13.92
CA TYR A 130 -14.82 -10.11 -14.55
C TYR A 130 -15.05 -11.32 -13.64
N SER A 131 -14.00 -11.88 -13.06
CA SER A 131 -14.12 -13.00 -12.11
C SER A 131 -15.02 -12.65 -10.93
N ARG A 132 -14.87 -11.44 -10.37
CA ARG A 132 -15.72 -10.91 -9.30
C ARG A 132 -17.16 -10.73 -9.77
N ALA A 133 -17.39 -10.19 -10.96
CA ALA A 133 -18.73 -10.05 -11.53
C ALA A 133 -19.42 -11.41 -11.68
N ARG A 134 -18.69 -12.40 -12.20
CA ARG A 134 -19.16 -13.77 -12.37
C ARG A 134 -19.51 -14.43 -11.04
N GLU A 135 -18.64 -14.31 -10.03
CA GLU A 135 -18.89 -14.86 -8.70
C GLU A 135 -20.17 -14.28 -8.07
N ASN A 136 -20.36 -12.96 -8.19
CA ASN A 136 -21.54 -12.29 -7.66
C ASN A 136 -22.81 -12.56 -8.46
N TYR A 137 -22.69 -12.95 -9.74
CA TYR A 137 -23.81 -13.42 -10.53
C TYR A 137 -24.28 -14.81 -10.07
N PHE A 138 -23.36 -15.76 -9.90
CA PHE A 138 -23.69 -17.12 -9.49
C PHE A 138 -24.01 -17.25 -8.01
N SER A 139 -23.59 -16.29 -7.19
CA SER A 139 -23.81 -16.33 -5.75
C SER A 139 -23.96 -14.92 -5.19
N PRO A 140 -25.09 -14.26 -5.49
CA PRO A 140 -25.33 -12.90 -5.04
C PRO A 140 -25.50 -12.84 -3.51
N PRO A 141 -25.24 -11.67 -2.88
CA PRO A 141 -25.64 -11.43 -1.49
C PRO A 141 -27.16 -11.61 -1.30
N GLY A 142 -27.56 -12.10 -0.13
CA GLY A 142 -28.99 -12.26 0.21
C GLY A 142 -29.72 -10.93 0.38
N ASP A 143 -29.03 -9.87 0.79
CA ASP A 143 -29.57 -8.52 0.92
C ASP A 143 -29.52 -7.72 -0.40
N ALA A 144 -30.66 -7.13 -0.78
CA ALA A 144 -30.80 -6.37 -2.02
C ALA A 144 -29.90 -5.12 -2.07
N VAL A 145 -29.65 -4.46 -0.93
CA VAL A 145 -28.76 -3.29 -0.86
C VAL A 145 -27.33 -3.74 -1.11
N LEU A 146 -26.86 -4.81 -0.44
CA LEU A 146 -25.53 -5.38 -0.69
C LEU A 146 -25.37 -5.84 -2.14
N LYS A 147 -26.37 -6.49 -2.74
CA LYS A 147 -26.35 -6.87 -4.15
C LYS A 147 -26.16 -5.67 -5.07
N THR A 148 -26.88 -4.57 -4.80
CA THR A 148 -26.76 -3.33 -5.57
C THR A 148 -25.37 -2.72 -5.43
N LEU A 149 -24.87 -2.60 -4.20
CA LEU A 149 -23.53 -2.04 -3.93
C LEU A 149 -22.42 -2.83 -4.62
N VAL A 150 -22.51 -4.15 -4.62
CA VAL A 150 -21.55 -5.03 -5.31
C VAL A 150 -21.54 -4.79 -6.82
N TRP A 151 -22.71 -4.68 -7.47
CA TRP A 151 -22.78 -4.38 -8.91
C TRP A 151 -22.30 -2.96 -9.24
N VAL A 152 -22.57 -2.00 -8.37
CA VAL A 152 -21.98 -0.65 -8.47
C VAL A 152 -20.46 -0.73 -8.40
N GLN A 153 -19.89 -1.50 -7.45
CA GLN A 153 -18.43 -1.70 -7.36
C GLN A 153 -17.88 -2.30 -8.65
N VAL A 154 -18.50 -3.36 -9.19
CA VAL A 154 -18.07 -3.99 -10.45
C VAL A 154 -18.04 -2.98 -11.60
N GLY A 155 -19.12 -2.19 -11.78
CA GLY A 155 -19.20 -1.20 -12.84
C GLY A 155 -18.15 -0.09 -12.69
N VAL A 156 -18.03 0.47 -11.48
CA VAL A 156 -17.05 1.54 -11.20
C VAL A 156 -15.61 1.02 -11.35
N SER A 157 -15.30 -0.19 -10.87
CA SER A 157 -13.98 -0.82 -11.02
C SER A 157 -13.63 -1.07 -12.49
N ALA A 158 -14.59 -1.47 -13.33
CA ALA A 158 -14.34 -1.69 -14.76
C ALA A 158 -13.94 -0.40 -15.48
N VAL A 159 -14.68 0.69 -15.25
CA VAL A 159 -14.37 2.01 -15.84
C VAL A 159 -13.04 2.54 -15.30
N PHE A 160 -12.81 2.41 -13.99
CA PHE A 160 -11.55 2.76 -13.34
C PHE A 160 -10.36 2.07 -14.02
N GLN A 161 -10.42 0.75 -14.17
CA GLN A 161 -9.34 -0.04 -14.73
C GLN A 161 -9.07 0.32 -16.19
N GLY A 162 -10.12 0.56 -16.98
CA GLY A 162 -9.97 0.99 -18.37
C GLY A 162 -9.24 2.34 -18.50
N LEU A 163 -9.59 3.31 -17.65
CA LEU A 163 -8.95 4.62 -17.64
C LEU A 163 -7.50 4.57 -17.12
N GLU A 164 -7.25 3.82 -16.05
CA GLU A 164 -5.91 3.63 -15.49
C GLU A 164 -4.99 2.96 -16.53
N ASN A 165 -5.43 1.86 -17.15
CA ASN A 165 -4.67 1.17 -18.19
C ASN A 165 -4.36 2.10 -19.36
N GLY A 166 -5.36 2.86 -19.82
CA GLY A 166 -5.19 3.80 -20.91
C GLY A 166 -4.19 4.91 -20.58
N ALA A 167 -4.29 5.51 -19.39
CA ALA A 167 -3.40 6.57 -18.94
C ALA A 167 -1.96 6.05 -18.75
N TYR A 168 -1.80 4.87 -18.16
CA TYR A 168 -0.51 4.23 -17.95
C TYR A 168 0.18 3.90 -19.29
N LEU A 169 -0.51 3.22 -20.20
CA LEU A 169 0.04 2.85 -21.50
C LEU A 169 0.34 4.07 -22.40
N ALA A 170 -0.45 5.14 -22.29
CA ALA A 170 -0.14 6.42 -22.94
C ALA A 170 1.12 7.06 -22.34
N GLY A 171 1.25 7.08 -21.00
CA GLY A 171 2.44 7.58 -20.30
C GLY A 171 3.72 6.80 -20.60
N LYS A 172 3.60 5.52 -20.95
CA LYS A 172 4.72 4.65 -21.39
C LYS A 172 5.00 4.72 -22.89
N GLY A 173 4.23 5.48 -23.65
CA GLY A 173 4.40 5.61 -25.11
C GLY A 173 3.96 4.38 -25.91
N VAL A 174 3.23 3.44 -25.28
CA VAL A 174 2.63 2.26 -25.95
C VAL A 174 1.41 2.70 -26.77
N LEU A 175 0.52 3.50 -26.18
CA LEU A 175 -0.58 4.14 -26.90
C LEU A 175 -0.06 5.42 -27.56
N ARG A 176 0.20 5.35 -28.86
CA ARG A 176 0.78 6.44 -29.66
C ARG A 176 -0.28 7.36 -30.24
N GLY A 177 0.04 8.64 -30.33
CA GLY A 177 -0.78 9.68 -30.95
C GLY A 177 -1.17 10.78 -29.97
N GLU A 178 -1.21 12.01 -30.48
CA GLU A 178 -1.44 13.23 -29.68
C GLU A 178 -2.71 13.17 -28.84
N LYS A 179 -3.78 12.56 -29.37
CA LYS A 179 -5.06 12.38 -28.66
C LYS A 179 -4.93 11.53 -27.40
N TRP A 180 -4.09 10.49 -27.41
CA TRP A 180 -3.90 9.61 -26.26
C TRP A 180 -3.08 10.30 -25.18
N VAL A 181 -1.98 10.95 -25.58
CA VAL A 181 -1.11 11.72 -24.69
C VAL A 181 -1.89 12.87 -24.03
N ALA A 182 -2.67 13.62 -24.82
CA ALA A 182 -3.46 14.75 -24.30
C ALA A 182 -4.58 14.32 -23.33
N ARG A 183 -5.09 13.09 -23.46
CA ARG A 183 -6.15 12.55 -22.58
C ARG A 183 -5.60 11.94 -21.29
N GLY A 184 -4.35 11.48 -21.29
CA GLY A 184 -3.71 10.76 -20.18
C GLY A 184 -3.90 11.42 -18.81
N PRO A 185 -3.57 12.71 -18.64
CA PRO A 185 -3.75 13.40 -17.36
C PRO A 185 -5.20 13.39 -16.87
N ARG A 186 -6.16 13.67 -17.76
CA ARG A 186 -7.60 13.66 -17.44
C ARG A 186 -8.09 12.26 -17.05
N TRP A 187 -7.60 11.23 -17.73
CA TRP A 187 -7.94 9.83 -17.43
C TRP A 187 -7.40 9.41 -16.07
N MET A 188 -6.21 9.86 -15.68
CA MET A 188 -5.64 9.61 -14.36
C MET A 188 -6.45 10.28 -13.24
N VAL A 189 -6.89 11.52 -13.44
CA VAL A 189 -7.77 12.20 -12.47
C VAL A 189 -9.11 11.48 -12.36
N LEU A 190 -9.72 11.12 -13.49
CA LEU A 190 -11.00 10.44 -13.51
C LEU A 190 -10.90 9.04 -12.90
N SER A 191 -9.80 8.30 -13.12
CA SER A 191 -9.56 7.02 -12.45
C SER A 191 -9.44 7.23 -10.94
N ASN A 192 -8.68 8.21 -10.45
CA ASN A 192 -8.61 8.50 -9.01
C ASN A 192 -9.98 8.84 -8.41
N ARG A 193 -10.85 9.56 -9.12
CA ARG A 193 -12.25 9.83 -8.68
C ARG A 193 -13.09 8.55 -8.62
N LEU A 194 -12.96 7.65 -9.58
CA LEU A 194 -13.64 6.36 -9.55
C LEU A 194 -13.09 5.45 -8.45
N TRP A 195 -11.81 5.56 -8.11
CA TRP A 195 -11.24 4.88 -6.96
C TRP A 195 -11.83 5.41 -5.65
N LEU A 196 -11.94 6.73 -5.50
CA LEU A 196 -12.65 7.32 -4.36
C LEU A 196 -14.10 6.84 -4.28
N ALA A 197 -14.81 6.79 -5.41
CA ALA A 197 -16.17 6.25 -5.45
C ALA A 197 -16.23 4.78 -4.98
N GLN A 198 -15.25 3.95 -5.34
CA GLN A 198 -15.16 2.57 -4.83
C GLN A 198 -14.97 2.52 -3.32
N VAL A 199 -14.11 3.38 -2.74
CA VAL A 199 -13.88 3.47 -1.29
C VAL A 199 -15.15 3.89 -0.55
N VAL A 200 -15.94 4.82 -1.13
CA VAL A 200 -17.23 5.23 -0.57
C VAL A 200 -18.24 4.08 -0.64
N VAL A 201 -18.37 3.41 -1.78
CA VAL A 201 -19.29 2.27 -1.94
C VAL A 201 -18.90 1.11 -1.02
N GLU A 202 -17.60 0.86 -0.83
CA GLU A 202 -17.10 -0.12 0.13
C GLU A 202 -17.43 0.28 1.58
N GLY A 203 -17.32 1.56 1.92
CA GLY A 203 -17.78 2.08 3.22
C GLY A 203 -19.28 1.84 3.45
N LEU A 204 -20.11 2.06 2.43
CA LEU A 204 -21.55 1.76 2.47
C LEU A 204 -21.82 0.26 2.61
N ARG A 205 -21.07 -0.59 1.90
CA ARG A 205 -21.14 -2.06 2.01
C ARG A 205 -20.83 -2.49 3.44
N LEU A 206 -19.72 -2.03 4.01
CA LEU A 206 -19.31 -2.34 5.37
C LEU A 206 -20.32 -1.85 6.40
N TRP A 207 -20.85 -0.64 6.23
CA TRP A 207 -21.91 -0.13 7.09
C TRP A 207 -23.15 -1.01 7.04
N ARG A 208 -23.56 -1.47 5.85
CA ARG A 208 -24.70 -2.37 5.67
C ARG A 208 -24.46 -3.74 6.32
N VAL A 209 -23.28 -4.33 6.17
CA VAL A 209 -22.91 -5.60 6.85
C VAL A 209 -23.02 -5.45 8.37
N ARG A 210 -22.59 -4.31 8.91
CA ARG A 210 -22.71 -4.02 10.34
C ARG A 210 -24.16 -3.84 10.79
N GLN A 211 -25.03 -3.22 9.98
CA GLN A 211 -26.47 -3.12 10.25
C GLN A 211 -27.14 -4.50 10.31
N LEU A 212 -26.72 -5.40 9.42
CA LEU A 212 -27.16 -6.78 9.38
C LEU A 212 -26.54 -7.64 10.50
N ARG A 213 -25.79 -7.02 11.43
CA ARG A 213 -25.14 -7.67 12.59
C ARG A 213 -24.24 -8.83 12.19
N TYR A 214 -23.55 -8.70 11.06
CA TYR A 214 -22.68 -9.76 10.53
C TYR A 214 -23.44 -11.07 10.25
N ASN A 215 -24.73 -10.98 9.90
CA ASN A 215 -25.50 -12.15 9.50
C ASN A 215 -25.12 -12.57 8.07
N GLU A 216 -24.54 -13.76 7.95
CA GLU A 216 -24.04 -14.31 6.69
C GLU A 216 -25.15 -14.62 5.68
N GLU A 217 -26.36 -14.94 6.15
CA GLU A 217 -27.53 -15.21 5.31
C GLU A 217 -27.94 -13.98 4.48
N PHE A 218 -27.85 -12.79 5.09
CA PHE A 218 -28.18 -11.53 4.43
C PHE A 218 -26.95 -10.87 3.82
N GLY A 219 -25.75 -11.22 4.27
CA GLY A 219 -24.53 -11.04 3.51
C GLY A 219 -23.39 -10.46 4.33
N ALA A 220 -22.27 -11.18 4.30
CA ALA A 220 -21.18 -10.81 3.41
C ALA A 220 -20.42 -12.06 2.99
N LYS A 221 -20.44 -12.39 1.69
CA LYS A 221 -19.26 -13.04 1.11
C LYS A 221 -18.13 -12.04 1.30
N GLY A 222 -17.18 -12.35 2.18
CA GLY A 222 -16.02 -11.49 2.38
C GLY A 222 -15.41 -11.16 1.02
N GLY A 223 -15.07 -9.89 0.77
CA GLY A 223 -14.56 -9.44 -0.52
C GLY A 223 -13.51 -10.38 -1.10
N ALA A 224 -13.63 -10.62 -2.41
CA ALA A 224 -12.78 -11.39 -3.33
C ALA A 224 -11.67 -12.23 -2.67
N GLY A 225 -11.87 -13.55 -2.66
CA GLY A 225 -10.85 -14.53 -2.25
C GLY A 225 -11.16 -15.14 -0.88
N VAL A 226 -11.81 -16.30 -0.93
CA VAL A 226 -11.81 -17.43 0.02
C VAL A 226 -13.21 -18.05 -0.08
N SER A 227 -13.32 -19.05 -0.95
CA SER A 227 -14.44 -19.98 -1.01
C SER A 227 -14.03 -21.25 -0.27
N SER A 228 -14.49 -21.40 0.96
CA SER A 228 -14.52 -22.68 1.65
C SER A 228 -15.97 -22.94 2.01
N PHE A 229 -16.63 -23.79 1.23
CA PHE A 229 -17.95 -24.32 1.54
C PHE A 229 -17.70 -25.56 2.40
N ASP A 230 -18.01 -25.50 3.69
CA ASP A 230 -18.21 -26.71 4.48
C ASP A 230 -19.44 -26.51 5.39
N GLY A 231 -20.35 -27.46 5.33
CA GLY A 231 -21.64 -27.40 5.99
C GLY A 231 -21.50 -27.78 7.45
N GLY A 232 -21.51 -26.78 8.34
CA GLY A 232 -21.55 -27.01 9.78
C GLY A 232 -21.55 -25.71 10.60
N GLU A 233 -22.58 -25.55 11.43
CA GLU A 233 -22.69 -24.59 12.56
C GLU A 233 -22.47 -23.09 12.29
N VAL A 234 -23.60 -22.39 12.08
CA VAL A 234 -23.77 -20.96 11.81
C VAL A 234 -23.16 -19.99 12.85
N LYS A 235 -22.70 -20.46 14.02
CA LYS A 235 -22.18 -19.55 15.08
C LYS A 235 -20.72 -19.14 14.91
N VAL A 236 -19.83 -20.05 14.48
CA VAL A 236 -18.38 -19.79 14.35
C VAL A 236 -18.10 -18.81 13.20
N LEU A 237 -18.94 -18.82 12.17
CA LEU A 237 -18.75 -18.02 10.96
C LEU A 237 -18.96 -16.51 11.21
N SER A 238 -19.91 -16.13 12.08
CA SER A 238 -20.16 -14.72 12.44
C SER A 238 -18.95 -14.00 13.05
N GLU A 239 -18.13 -14.70 13.84
CA GLU A 239 -16.92 -14.11 14.44
C GLU A 239 -15.79 -13.93 13.41
N VAL A 240 -15.66 -14.88 12.49
CA VAL A 240 -14.72 -14.79 11.36
C VAL A 240 -15.10 -13.61 10.47
N LEU A 241 -16.39 -13.48 10.14
CA LEU A 241 -16.89 -12.37 9.35
C LEU A 241 -16.68 -11.03 10.08
N ARG A 242 -16.94 -10.97 11.39
CA ARG A 242 -16.68 -9.78 12.20
C ARG A 242 -15.20 -9.40 12.19
N LYS A 243 -14.29 -10.38 12.33
CA LYS A 243 -12.84 -10.15 12.27
C LYS A 243 -12.41 -9.63 10.90
N LYS A 244 -12.91 -10.23 9.81
CA LYS A 244 -12.67 -9.76 8.43
C LYS A 244 -13.20 -8.34 8.22
N TRP A 245 -14.40 -8.04 8.73
CA TRP A 245 -15.00 -6.71 8.65
C TRP A 245 -14.11 -5.62 9.26
N TYR A 246 -13.46 -5.88 10.39
CA TYR A 246 -12.53 -4.92 10.97
C TYR A 246 -11.30 -4.70 10.08
N GLY A 247 -10.75 -5.76 9.47
CA GLY A 247 -9.67 -5.66 8.48
C GLY A 247 -10.08 -4.77 7.31
N ASP A 248 -11.18 -5.12 6.65
CA ASP A 248 -11.76 -4.36 5.54
C ASP A 248 -12.01 -2.89 5.93
N PHE A 249 -12.56 -2.64 7.13
CA PHE A 249 -12.84 -1.30 7.63
C PHE A 249 -11.57 -0.47 7.81
N TYR A 250 -10.53 -1.01 8.45
CA TYR A 250 -9.26 -0.28 8.61
C TYR A 250 -8.55 -0.05 7.27
N ALA A 251 -8.58 -1.03 6.36
CA ALA A 251 -8.05 -0.84 5.02
C ALA A 251 -8.80 0.27 4.28
N ASN A 252 -10.14 0.25 4.30
CA ASN A 252 -10.96 1.26 3.64
C ASN A 252 -10.78 2.66 4.26
N ALA A 253 -10.66 2.74 5.59
CA ALA A 253 -10.38 3.99 6.29
C ALA A 253 -8.98 4.55 5.95
N GLY A 254 -7.99 3.70 5.71
CA GLY A 254 -6.68 4.12 5.19
C GLY A 254 -6.73 4.61 3.75
N TRP A 255 -7.54 3.98 2.88
CA TRP A 255 -7.70 4.41 1.50
C TRP A 255 -8.45 5.74 1.34
N LEU A 256 -9.40 6.05 2.23
CA LEU A 256 -10.27 7.23 2.11
C LEU A 256 -9.51 8.58 2.02
N PRO A 257 -8.66 8.98 2.99
CA PRO A 257 -7.95 10.25 2.91
C PRO A 257 -7.02 10.32 1.69
N LEU A 258 -6.37 9.20 1.37
CA LEU A 258 -5.46 9.06 0.24
C LEU A 258 -6.16 9.27 -1.11
N THR A 259 -7.29 8.59 -1.32
CA THR A 259 -8.06 8.69 -2.56
C THR A 259 -8.75 10.03 -2.70
N LEU A 260 -9.23 10.61 -1.60
CA LEU A 260 -9.77 11.96 -1.59
C LEU A 260 -8.71 12.98 -2.03
N HIS A 261 -7.51 12.93 -1.45
CA HIS A 261 -6.39 13.77 -1.86
C HIS A 261 -6.12 13.65 -3.38
N ARG A 262 -6.05 12.43 -3.91
CA ARG A 262 -5.73 12.18 -5.33
C ARG A 262 -6.87 12.48 -6.32
N SER A 263 -8.07 12.78 -5.81
CA SER A 263 -9.26 13.07 -6.62
C SER A 263 -9.38 14.55 -7.03
N VAL A 264 -8.59 15.43 -6.40
CA VAL A 264 -8.55 16.88 -6.63
C VAL A 264 -7.53 17.19 -7.73
N GLU A 265 -7.88 18.07 -8.65
CA GLU A 265 -7.00 18.46 -9.78
C GLU A 265 -5.97 19.53 -9.39
N ASP A 266 -6.31 20.38 -8.42
CA ASP A 266 -5.52 21.54 -8.03
C ASP A 266 -4.73 21.25 -6.75
N GLU A 267 -3.39 21.23 -6.89
CA GLU A 267 -2.45 21.06 -5.77
C GLU A 267 -2.62 22.11 -4.66
N SER A 268 -3.14 23.31 -4.98
CA SER A 268 -3.36 24.38 -4.01
C SER A 268 -4.59 24.16 -3.11
N THR A 269 -5.54 23.32 -3.55
CA THR A 269 -6.77 22.99 -2.81
C THR A 269 -6.66 21.65 -2.08
N VAL A 270 -5.47 21.07 -2.07
CA VAL A 270 -5.21 19.74 -1.54
C VAL A 270 -5.35 19.70 -0.01
N PRO A 271 -6.17 18.78 0.55
CA PRO A 271 -6.43 18.74 1.99
C PRO A 271 -5.31 18.08 2.81
N LEU A 272 -4.36 17.36 2.20
CA LEU A 272 -3.39 16.51 2.91
C LEU A 272 -1.99 16.61 2.32
N SER A 273 -0.97 16.65 3.16
CA SER A 273 0.43 16.56 2.72
C SER A 273 0.84 15.12 2.37
N ASP A 274 1.88 14.96 1.54
CA ASP A 274 2.46 13.66 1.12
C ASP A 274 2.80 12.71 2.27
N THR A 275 3.06 13.27 3.44
CA THR A 275 3.28 12.49 4.65
C THR A 275 2.06 11.76 5.12
N TRP A 276 0.90 12.42 5.09
CA TRP A 276 -0.35 11.78 5.46
C TRP A 276 -0.75 10.75 4.42
N ILE A 277 -0.53 11.03 3.14
CA ILE A 277 -0.69 10.07 2.04
C ILE A 277 0.10 8.79 2.31
N GLY A 278 1.40 8.91 2.59
CA GLY A 278 2.25 7.78 2.94
C GLY A 278 1.76 7.05 4.20
N LEU A 279 1.45 7.78 5.26
CA LEU A 279 0.99 7.18 6.52
C LEU A 279 -0.31 6.38 6.36
N PHE A 280 -1.31 6.97 5.70
CA PHE A 280 -2.60 6.31 5.50
C PHE A 280 -2.52 5.15 4.51
N GLY A 281 -1.66 5.24 3.49
CA GLY A 281 -1.44 4.16 2.52
C GLY A 281 -0.70 2.94 3.09
N ILE A 282 0.06 3.09 4.18
CA ILE A 282 0.69 1.96 4.89
C ILE A 282 -0.38 1.04 5.50
N ILE A 283 -1.47 1.60 6.02
CA ILE A 283 -2.52 0.85 6.73
C ILE A 283 -3.11 -0.29 5.87
N PRO A 284 -3.68 -0.03 4.67
CA PRO A 284 -4.22 -1.10 3.84
C PRO A 284 -3.16 -2.09 3.37
N GLY A 285 -1.91 -1.64 3.16
CA GLY A 285 -0.79 -2.53 2.87
C GLY A 285 -0.52 -3.53 4.01
N LEU A 286 -0.46 -3.04 5.25
CA LEU A 286 -0.26 -3.87 6.43
C LEU A 286 -1.44 -4.81 6.71
N VAL A 287 -2.68 -4.35 6.48
CA VAL A 287 -3.87 -5.21 6.59
C VAL A 287 -3.77 -6.37 5.59
N ALA A 288 -3.53 -6.08 4.31
CA ALA A 288 -3.38 -7.09 3.28
C ALA A 288 -2.20 -8.05 3.57
N LEU A 289 -1.06 -7.52 4.03
CA LEU A 289 0.11 -8.34 4.35
C LEU A 289 -0.17 -9.26 5.52
N LYS A 290 -0.88 -8.77 6.55
CA LYS A 290 -1.32 -9.59 7.69
C LYS A 290 -2.28 -10.70 7.26
N GLU A 291 -3.21 -10.40 6.35
CA GLU A 291 -4.16 -11.38 5.82
C GLU A 291 -3.45 -12.48 5.05
N VAL A 292 -2.57 -12.14 4.11
CA VAL A 292 -1.78 -13.13 3.36
C VAL A 292 -0.88 -13.93 4.30
N TRP A 293 -0.23 -13.27 5.26
CA TRP A 293 0.60 -13.94 6.27
C TRP A 293 -0.19 -15.00 7.05
N GLN A 294 -1.44 -14.71 7.42
CA GLN A 294 -2.31 -15.67 8.10
C GLN A 294 -2.74 -16.81 7.17
N GLN A 295 -3.09 -16.51 5.92
CA GLN A 295 -3.51 -17.51 4.93
C GLN A 295 -2.39 -18.48 4.54
N THR A 296 -1.12 -18.04 4.57
CA THR A 296 0.04 -18.90 4.25
C THR A 296 0.74 -19.43 5.51
N GLY A 297 0.14 -19.27 6.69
CA GLY A 297 0.68 -19.67 7.98
C GLY A 297 0.52 -21.16 8.29
N GLU A 298 -0.35 -21.84 7.56
CA GLU A 298 -0.50 -23.30 7.53
C GLU A 298 0.56 -23.90 6.59
#